data_AF-A0A841YMJ4-F1
#
_entry.id   AF-A0A841YMJ4-F1
#
_cell.length_a   1.000
_cell.length_b   1.000
_cell.length_c   1.000
_cell.angle_alpha   90.00
_cell.angle_beta   90.00
_cell.angle_gamma   90.00
#
_symmetry.space_group_name_H-M   'P 1'
#
loop_
_entity.id
_entity.type
_entity.pdbx_description
1 polymer ?
#
loop_
_entity_poly.entity_id
_entity_poly.type
_entity_poly.pdbx_seq_one_letter_code
_entity_poly.pdbx_strand_id
1 'polypeptide(L)' 'MSSVILTRWADPYHEFIELRYWRTNSNQTMEGIAQKIHVSRRTAYNMQNRIVQMVASELGEWQ' A
#
# COMPACT_ATOMS: atom_id res chain seq x y z
N MET A 1 1.04 15.13 -8.30
CA MET A 1 2.27 14.31 -8.44
C MET A 1 1.95 12.84 -8.13
N SER A 2 1.09 12.17 -8.91
CA SER A 2 0.54 10.85 -8.49
C SER A 2 0.59 9.73 -9.53
N SER A 3 1.12 9.93 -10.74
CA SER A 3 1.04 8.89 -11.79
C SER A 3 2.25 7.95 -11.89
N VAL A 4 3.43 8.34 -11.42
CA VAL A 4 4.68 7.56 -11.62
C VAL A 4 4.84 6.43 -10.60
N ILE A 5 4.36 6.63 -9.36
CA ILE A 5 4.47 5.62 -8.30
C ILE A 5 3.64 4.40 -8.71
N LEU A 6 2.37 4.60 -9.05
CA LEU A 6 1.38 3.55 -9.29
C LEU A 6 1.70 2.65 -10.47
N THR A 7 2.34 3.20 -11.50
CA THR A 7 2.70 2.48 -12.73
C THR A 7 3.85 1.48 -12.53
N ARG A 8 4.60 1.54 -11.42
CA ARG A 8 5.71 0.62 -11.10
C ARG A 8 5.32 -0.57 -10.23
N TRP A 9 4.11 -0.63 -9.70
CA TRP A 9 3.68 -1.68 -8.77
C TRP A 9 2.94 -2.79 -9.51
N ALA A 10 3.47 -4.01 -9.43
CA ALA A 10 2.72 -5.20 -9.81
C ALA A 10 1.47 -5.38 -8.91
N ASP A 11 0.48 -6.07 -9.47
CA ASP A 11 -0.93 -6.21 -9.05
C ASP A 11 -1.24 -6.06 -7.54
N PRO A 12 -0.61 -6.77 -6.59
CA PRO A 12 -1.06 -6.74 -5.20
C PRO A 12 -0.78 -5.41 -4.46
N TYR A 13 0.27 -4.68 -4.83
CA TYR A 13 0.60 -3.42 -4.17
C TYR A 13 -0.32 -2.27 -4.61
N HIS A 14 -0.72 -2.27 -5.88
CA HIS A 14 -1.66 -1.29 -6.41
C HIS A 14 -3.02 -1.41 -5.71
N GLU A 15 -3.57 -2.63 -5.68
CA GLU A 15 -4.85 -2.91 -5.03
C GLU A 15 -4.81 -2.62 -3.52
N PHE A 16 -3.70 -2.92 -2.84
CA PHE A 16 -3.51 -2.56 -1.43
C PHE A 16 -3.60 -1.04 -1.21
N ILE A 17 -2.92 -0.24 -2.04
CA ILE A 17 -2.92 1.22 -1.89
C ILE A 17 -4.33 1.79 -2.13
N GLU A 18 -5.05 1.28 -3.13
CA GLU A 18 -6.46 1.65 -3.41
C GLU A 18 -7.37 1.42 -2.20
N LEU A 19 -7.30 0.21 -1.64
CA LEU A 19 -8.13 -0.17 -0.50
C LEU A 19 -7.76 0.59 0.77
N ARG A 20 -6.47 0.87 1.00
CA ARG A 20 -6.00 1.44 2.27
C ARG A 20 -6.00 2.96 2.31
N TYR A 21 -5.67 3.63 1.21
CA TYR A 21 -5.28 5.05 1.22
C TYR A 21 -6.12 5.96 0.32
N TRP A 22 -6.71 5.46 -0.78
CA TRP A 22 -7.48 6.31 -1.69
C TRP A 22 -8.96 6.46 -1.32
N ARG A 23 -9.56 5.46 -0.69
CA ARG A 23 -10.96 5.54 -0.27
C ARG A 23 -11.08 6.36 1.02
N THR A 24 -11.71 7.54 0.92
CA THR A 24 -11.89 8.51 2.00
C THR A 24 -12.59 7.95 3.25
N ASN A 25 -13.36 6.87 3.10
CA ASN A 25 -14.05 6.13 4.17
C ASN A 25 -13.68 4.64 4.21
N SER A 26 -12.41 4.29 4.01
CA SER A 26 -11.98 2.90 4.18
C SER A 26 -12.01 2.50 5.66
N ASN A 27 -13.14 1.96 6.12
CA ASN A 27 -13.23 1.21 7.39
C ASN A 27 -12.64 -0.20 7.25
N GLN A 28 -11.88 -0.48 6.19
CA GLN A 28 -11.31 -1.80 6.01
C GLN A 28 -10.14 -1.96 6.97
N THR A 29 -10.28 -2.94 7.86
CA THR A 29 -9.19 -3.39 8.71
C THR A 29 -8.08 -3.98 7.84
N MET A 30 -6.85 -4.01 8.35
CA MET A 30 -5.73 -4.68 7.68
C MET A 30 -6.06 -6.14 7.34
N GLU A 31 -6.85 -6.81 8.20
CA GLU A 31 -7.35 -8.16 7.96
C GLU A 31 -8.31 -8.23 6.78
N GLY A 32 -9.28 -7.32 6.68
CA GLY A 32 -10.21 -7.26 5.55
C GLY A 32 -9.50 -6.95 4.23
N ILE A 33 -8.47 -6.11 4.25
CA ILE A 33 -7.64 -5.83 3.07
C ILE A 33 -6.86 -7.09 2.68
N ALA A 34 -6.19 -7.75 3.63
CA ALA A 34 -5.41 -8.96 3.38
C ALA A 34 -6.26 -10.08 2.76
N GLN A 35 -7.50 -10.25 3.25
CA GLN A 35 -8.45 -11.20 2.69
C GLN A 35 -8.83 -10.87 1.25
N LYS A 36 -9.10 -9.59 0.94
CA LYS A 36 -9.49 -9.13 -0.40
C LYS A 36 -8.42 -9.35 -1.45
N ILE A 37 -7.15 -9.10 -1.11
CA ILE A 37 -6.02 -9.25 -2.04
C ILE A 37 -5.34 -10.62 -1.91
N HIS A 38 -5.97 -11.57 -1.21
CA HIS A 38 -5.51 -12.96 -1.06
C HIS A 38 -4.10 -13.13 -0.48
N VAL A 39 -3.73 -12.32 0.52
CA VAL A 39 -2.45 -12.44 1.22
C VAL A 39 -2.64 -12.67 2.72
N SER A 40 -1.57 -13.12 3.40
CA SER A 40 -1.59 -13.20 4.85
C SER A 40 -1.65 -11.80 5.49
N ARG A 41 -2.22 -11.70 6.70
CA ARG A 41 -2.21 -10.46 7.47
C ARG A 41 -0.79 -9.90 7.66
N ARG A 42 0.19 -10.78 7.90
CA ARG A 42 1.61 -10.42 8.02
C ARG A 42 2.16 -9.82 6.72
N THR A 43 1.80 -10.40 5.58
CA THR A 43 2.18 -9.88 4.25
C THR A 43 1.61 -8.48 4.05
N ALA A 44 0.34 -8.23 4.41
CA ALA A 44 -0.28 -6.92 4.31
C ALA A 44 0.45 -5.84 5.14
N TYR A 45 0.87 -6.16 6.37
CA TYR A 45 1.71 -5.27 7.18
C TYR A 45 3.08 -5.02 6.55
N ASN A 46 3.74 -6.05 6.01
CA ASN A 46 5.01 -5.89 5.31
C ASN A 46 4.86 -5.01 4.06
N MET A 47 3.75 -5.12 3.34
CA MET A 47 3.44 -4.28 2.19
C MET A 47 3.30 -2.82 2.62
N GLN A 48 2.55 -2.53 3.68
CA GLN A 48 2.45 -1.17 4.24
C GLN A 48 3.81 -0.58 4.60
N ASN A 49 4.64 -1.32 5.33
CA ASN A 49 5.97 -0.84 5.73
C ASN A 49 6.82 -0.50 4.51
N ARG A 50 6.79 -1.37 3.50
CA ARG A 50 7.52 -1.14 2.25
C ARG A 50 7.01 0.12 1.54
N ILE A 51 5.69 0.27 1.39
CA ILE A 51 5.04 1.47 0.79
C ILE A 51 5.51 2.74 1.50
N VAL A 52 5.47 2.78 2.83
CA VAL A 52 5.90 3.94 3.62
C VAL A 52 7.38 4.24 3.39
N GLN A 53 8.25 3.23 3.46
CA GLN A 53 9.69 3.41 3.22
C GLN A 53 9.97 4.00 1.84
N MET A 54 9.27 3.54 0.81
CA MET A 54 9.51 3.99 -0.56
C MET A 54 9.02 5.42 -0.80
N VAL A 55 7.84 5.76 -0.27
CA VAL A 55 7.36 7.15 -0.30
C VAL A 55 8.34 8.06 0.43
N ALA A 56 8.84 7.64 1.60
CA ALA A 56 9.78 8.44 2.38
C ALA A 56 11.15 8.58 1.69
N SER A 57 11.64 7.54 1.01
CA SER A 57 12.83 7.61 0.15
C SER A 57 12.63 8.56 -1.04
N GLU A 58 11.46 8.56 -1.68
CA GLU A 58 11.17 9.48 -2.80
C GLU A 58 11.04 10.94 -2.35
N LEU A 59 10.53 11.18 -1.15
CA LEU A 59 10.47 12.52 -0.54
C LEU A 59 11.83 13.01 -0.03
N GLY A 60 12.87 12.16 -0.05
CA GLY A 60 14.19 12.48 0.46
C GLY A 60 14.28 12.55 1.99
N GLU A 61 13.27 12.06 2.70
CA GLU A 61 13.17 12.14 4.17
C GLU A 61 13.92 11.00 4.90
N TRP A 62 14.50 10.06 4.16
CA TRP A 62 15.32 8.99 4.72
C TRP A 62 16.65 8.89 3.97
N GLN A 63 17.69 9.48 4.55
CA GLN A 63 19.11 9.24 4.25
C GLN A 63 19.83 8.78 5.52
#